data_AF-A0A0W1I9U6-F1
#
_entry.id   AF-A0A0W1I9U6-F1
#
_cell.length_a   1.000
_cell.length_b   1.000
_cell.length_c   1.000
_cell.angle_alpha   90.00
_cell.angle_beta   90.00
_cell.angle_gamma   90.00
#
_symmetry.space_group_name_H-M   'P 1'
#
loop_
_entity.id
_entity.type
_entity.pdbx_description
1 polymer ?
#
loop_
_entity_poly.entity_id
_entity_poly.type
_entity_poly.pdbx_seq_one_letter_code
_entity_poly.pdbx_strand_id
1 'polypeptide(L)'
;MTDILDQPRDISVGDRYQRFSDYAHLVEIIEIEIEVIQRAEAELETNQQDASKIWDYIATHAANLEALLGAQEQWLADQDAIIGQELKALRAEIRNLPSLLHIDGESSTT
;
A
#
# COMPACT_ATOMS: atom_id res chain seq x y z
N MET A 1 -10.76 5.32 13.68
CA MET A 1 -10.09 5.22 12.38
C MET A 1 -9.60 3.80 12.27
N THR A 2 -10.12 3.01 11.33
CA THR A 2 -9.55 1.69 11.08
C THR A 2 -8.36 1.92 10.16
N ASP A 3 -7.15 1.69 10.65
CA ASP A 3 -5.96 1.82 9.82
C ASP A 3 -6.02 0.70 8.77
N ILE A 4 -6.35 1.05 7.52
CA ILE A 4 -6.47 0.04 6.48
C ILE A 4 -5.12 -0.62 6.21
N LEU A 5 -4.01 0.06 6.50
CA LEU A 5 -2.66 -0.50 6.35
C LEU A 5 -2.42 -1.63 7.35
N ASP A 6 -3.12 -1.66 8.48
CA ASP A 6 -3.04 -2.73 9.48
C ASP A 6 -4.04 -3.88 9.22
N GLN A 7 -4.84 -3.80 8.14
CA GLN A 7 -5.85 -4.81 7.86
C GLN A 7 -5.30 -5.96 7.02
N PRO A 8 -5.53 -7.21 7.40
CA PRO A 8 -5.02 -8.33 6.64
C PRO A 8 -5.70 -8.44 5.27
N ARG A 9 -4.92 -8.78 4.23
CA ARG A 9 -5.39 -8.95 2.86
C ARG A 9 -4.94 -10.28 2.27
N ASP A 10 -5.81 -10.90 1.51
CA ASP A 10 -5.49 -12.08 0.71
C ASP A 10 -5.16 -11.63 -0.72
N ILE A 11 -3.96 -11.93 -1.19
CA ILE A 11 -3.44 -11.51 -2.50
C ILE A 11 -3.08 -12.76 -3.31
N SER A 12 -3.43 -12.76 -4.59
CA SER A 12 -3.00 -13.79 -5.54
C SER A 12 -1.59 -13.47 -6.00
N VAL A 13 -0.64 -14.37 -5.77
CA VAL A 13 0.78 -14.24 -6.14
C VAL A 13 1.14 -15.46 -6.97
N GLY A 14 1.29 -15.28 -8.29
CA GLY A 14 1.46 -16.40 -9.21
C GLY A 14 0.29 -17.38 -9.14
N ASP A 15 0.56 -18.63 -8.77
CA ASP A 15 -0.42 -19.73 -8.66
C ASP A 15 -1.01 -19.91 -7.26
N ARG A 16 -0.60 -19.10 -6.29
CA ARG A 16 -1.01 -19.23 -4.87
C ARG A 16 -1.72 -17.99 -4.35
N TYR A 17 -2.60 -18.21 -3.37
CA TYR A 17 -3.11 -17.13 -2.52
C TYR A 17 -2.26 -17.03 -1.26
N GLN A 18 -1.76 -15.83 -0.98
CA GLN A 18 -1.02 -15.54 0.25
C GLN A 18 -1.77 -14.48 1.05
N ARG A 19 -1.92 -14.74 2.35
CA ARG A 19 -2.46 -13.78 3.30
C ARG A 19 -1.35 -12.95 3.91
N PHE A 20 -1.51 -11.64 3.84
CA PHE A 20 -0.65 -10.64 4.47
C PHE A 20 -1.36 -10.10 5.70
N SER A 21 -0.63 -9.92 6.79
CA SER A 21 -1.20 -9.45 8.07
C SER A 21 -1.51 -7.96 8.03
N ASP A 22 -0.68 -7.21 7.32
CA ASP A 22 -0.65 -5.76 7.24
C ASP A 22 0.24 -5.35 6.05
N TYR A 23 0.29 -4.06 5.76
CA TYR A 23 1.06 -3.48 4.67
C TYR A 23 2.57 -3.66 4.86
N ALA A 24 3.08 -3.64 6.09
CA ALA A 24 4.50 -3.82 6.36
C ALA A 24 4.96 -5.25 6.03
N HIS A 25 4.16 -6.25 6.36
CA HIS A 25 4.40 -7.63 5.95
C HIS A 25 4.39 -7.77 4.41
N LEU A 26 3.51 -7.07 3.69
CA LEU A 26 3.57 -7.05 2.22
C LEU A 26 4.91 -6.50 1.71
N VAL A 27 5.39 -5.39 2.28
CA VAL A 27 6.67 -4.77 1.92
C VAL A 27 7.84 -5.71 2.20
N GLU A 28 7.87 -6.39 3.34
CA GLU A 28 8.91 -7.37 3.67
C GLU A 28 8.99 -8.50 2.63
N ILE A 29 7.85 -9.03 2.19
CA ILE A 29 7.82 -10.07 1.16
C ILE A 29 8.29 -9.54 -0.19
N ILE A 30 7.94 -8.30 -0.55
CA ILE A 30 8.45 -7.64 -1.78
C ILE A 30 9.99 -7.54 -1.74
N GLU A 31 10.57 -7.13 -0.62
CA GLU A 31 12.03 -7.05 -0.45
C GLU A 31 12.69 -8.42 -0.62
N ILE A 32 12.09 -9.47 -0.06
CA ILE A 32 12.57 -10.85 -0.22
C ILE A 32 12.57 -11.28 -1.70
N GLU A 33 11.51 -11.00 -2.45
CA GLU A 33 11.44 -11.34 -3.88
C GLU A 33 12.52 -10.60 -4.69
N ILE A 34 12.78 -9.33 -4.37
CA ILE A 34 13.86 -8.55 -4.99
C ILE A 34 15.23 -9.17 -4.69
N GLU A 35 15.49 -9.52 -3.43
CA GLU A 35 16.76 -10.17 -3.04
C GLU A 35 16.95 -11.51 -3.74
N VAL A 36 15.89 -12.30 -3.90
CA VAL A 36 15.94 -13.59 -4.60
C VAL A 36 16.34 -13.39 -6.06
N ILE A 37 15.73 -12.42 -6.75
CA ILE A 37 16.06 -12.08 -8.13
C ILE A 37 17.54 -11.65 -8.23
N GLN A 38 17.97 -10.72 -7.37
CA GLN A 38 19.35 -10.23 -7.38
C GLN A 38 20.39 -11.34 -7.15
N ARG A 39 20.10 -12.29 -6.25
CA ARG A 39 20.98 -13.44 -6.02
C ARG A 39 21.04 -14.35 -7.24
N ALA A 40 19.91 -14.60 -7.91
CA ALA A 40 19.86 -15.39 -9.13
C ALA A 40 20.59 -14.70 -10.29
N GLU A 41 20.49 -13.37 -10.41
CA GLU A 41 21.26 -12.58 -11.37
C GLU A 41 22.77 -12.70 -11.12
N ALA A 42 23.21 -12.60 -9.86
CA ALA A 42 24.62 -12.80 -9.51
C ALA A 42 25.10 -14.25 -9.81
N GLU A 43 24.22 -15.24 -9.67
CA GLU A 43 24.54 -16.62 -10.05
C GLU A 43 24.78 -16.77 -11.56
N LEU A 44 24.00 -16.08 -12.40
CA LEU A 44 24.21 -16.06 -13.86
C LEU A 44 25.58 -15.54 -14.29
N GLU A 45 26.17 -14.61 -13.52
CA GLU A 45 27.52 -14.09 -13.80
C GLU A 45 28.61 -15.16 -13.62
N THR A 46 28.36 -16.17 -12.77
CA THR A 46 29.36 -17.17 -12.38
C THR A 46 29.06 -18.58 -12.88
N ASN A 47 27.81 -18.91 -13.17
CA ASN A 47 27.38 -20.25 -13.62
C ASN A 47 26.52 -20.18 -14.91
N GLN A 48 27.18 -20.17 -16.06
CA GLN A 48 26.48 -20.16 -17.35
C GLN A 48 25.94 -21.52 -17.81
N GLN A 49 26.33 -22.64 -17.16
CA GLN A 49 25.86 -23.97 -17.57
C GLN A 49 24.37 -24.20 -17.23
N ASP A 50 23.87 -23.58 -16.16
CA ASP A 50 22.46 -23.66 -15.76
C ASP A 50 21.63 -22.41 -16.11
N ALA A 51 22.16 -21.53 -16.97
CA ALA A 51 21.58 -20.21 -17.24
C ALA A 51 20.08 -20.24 -17.59
N SER A 52 19.63 -21.22 -18.38
CA SER A 52 18.21 -21.35 -18.73
C SER A 52 17.32 -21.55 -17.49
N LYS A 53 17.74 -22.41 -16.55
CA LYS A 53 16.95 -22.67 -15.33
C LYS A 53 16.95 -21.44 -14.41
N ILE A 54 18.07 -20.74 -14.34
CA ILE A 54 18.19 -19.53 -13.53
C ILE A 54 17.31 -18.42 -14.12
N TRP A 55 17.24 -18.30 -15.45
CA TRP A 55 16.29 -17.38 -16.10
C TRP A 55 14.83 -17.73 -15.85
N ASP A 56 14.45 -19.01 -15.91
CA ASP A 56 13.08 -19.44 -15.58
C ASP A 56 12.73 -19.13 -14.12
N TYR A 57 13.70 -19.29 -13.21
CA TYR A 57 13.58 -18.93 -11.81
C TYR A 57 13.38 -17.41 -11.62
N ILE A 58 14.22 -16.59 -12.24
CA ILE A 58 14.09 -15.12 -12.23
C ILE A 58 12.72 -14.70 -12.78
N ALA A 59 12.28 -15.27 -13.91
CA ALA A 59 11.00 -14.93 -14.53
C ALA A 59 9.82 -15.24 -13.60
N THR A 60 9.88 -16.36 -12.87
CA THR A 60 8.85 -16.73 -11.88
C THR A 60 8.79 -15.72 -10.74
N HIS A 61 9.94 -15.36 -10.18
CA HIS A 61 10.02 -14.38 -9.09
C HIS A 61 9.65 -12.96 -9.55
N ALA A 62 9.99 -12.57 -10.76
CA ALA A 62 9.56 -11.29 -11.34
C ALA A 62 8.05 -11.21 -11.52
N ALA A 63 7.39 -12.29 -11.96
CA ALA A 63 5.93 -12.35 -12.05
C ALA A 63 5.25 -12.27 -10.67
N ASN A 64 5.84 -12.89 -9.65
CA ASN A 64 5.37 -12.75 -8.27
C ASN A 64 5.51 -11.29 -7.79
N LEU A 65 6.66 -10.67 -8.07
CA LEU A 65 6.93 -9.28 -7.70
C LEU A 65 5.93 -8.31 -8.35
N GLU A 66 5.58 -8.50 -9.63
CA GLU A 66 4.56 -7.69 -10.30
C GLU A 66 3.20 -7.77 -9.59
N ALA A 67 2.76 -8.99 -9.22
CA ALA A 67 1.51 -9.17 -8.50
C ALA A 67 1.52 -8.51 -7.12
N LEU A 68 2.63 -8.60 -6.39
CA LEU A 68 2.81 -7.98 -5.08
C LEU A 68 2.81 -6.45 -5.16
N LEU A 69 3.49 -5.87 -6.16
CA LEU A 69 3.52 -4.43 -6.39
C LEU A 69 2.13 -3.89 -6.79
N GLY A 70 1.39 -4.61 -7.64
CA GLY A 70 0.01 -4.23 -7.96
C GLY A 70 -0.90 -4.24 -6.72
N ALA A 71 -0.70 -5.21 -5.82
CA ALA A 71 -1.42 -5.23 -4.55
C ALA A 71 -1.00 -4.09 -3.61
N GLN A 72 0.29 -3.73 -3.59
CA GLN A 72 0.81 -2.59 -2.83
C GLN A 72 0.18 -1.28 -3.30
N GLU A 73 0.14 -1.04 -4.62
CA GLU A 73 -0.50 0.12 -5.23
C GLU A 73 -1.98 0.22 -4.87
N GLN A 74 -2.72 -0.90 -4.95
CA GLN A 74 -4.13 -0.92 -4.58
C GLN A 74 -4.35 -0.59 -3.11
N TRP A 75 -3.50 -1.09 -2.22
CA TRP A 75 -3.60 -0.83 -0.79
C TRP A 75 -3.41 0.66 -0.46
N LEU A 76 -2.40 1.28 -1.08
CA LEU A 76 -2.16 2.72 -0.95
C LEU A 76 -3.30 3.55 -1.55
N ALA A 77 -3.84 3.14 -2.71
CA ALA A 77 -4.98 3.80 -3.32
C ALA A 77 -6.23 3.77 -2.42
N ASP A 78 -6.48 2.65 -1.73
CA ASP A 78 -7.59 2.54 -0.79
C ASP A 78 -7.39 3.46 0.43
N GLN A 79 -6.16 3.56 0.93
CA GLN A 79 -5.81 4.47 2.03
C GLN A 79 -6.02 5.94 1.62
N ASP A 80 -5.56 6.32 0.43
CA ASP A 80 -5.78 7.67 -0.12
C ASP A 80 -7.28 7.98 -0.27
N ALA A 81 -8.08 7.01 -0.70
CA ALA A 81 -9.52 7.17 -0.82
C ALA A 81 -10.18 7.42 0.53
N ILE A 82 -9.77 6.71 1.59
CA ILE A 82 -10.27 6.91 2.96
C ILE A 82 -9.90 8.31 3.47
N ILE A 83 -8.63 8.69 3.36
CA ILE A 83 -8.16 10.04 3.76
C ILE A 83 -8.96 11.11 3.01
N GLY A 84 -9.19 10.92 1.71
CA GLY A 84 -9.98 11.83 0.89
C GLY A 84 -11.44 11.95 1.33
N GLN A 85 -12.06 10.87 1.78
CA GLN A 85 -13.42 10.87 2.35
C GLN A 85 -13.48 11.59 3.70
N GLU A 86 -12.52 11.31 4.58
CA GLU A 86 -12.43 11.94 5.90
C GLU A 86 -12.22 13.45 5.78
N LEU A 87 -11.34 13.90 4.88
CA LEU A 87 -11.15 15.33 4.59
C LEU A 87 -12.43 15.99 4.06
N LYS A 88 -13.21 15.29 3.24
CA LYS A 88 -14.51 15.81 2.75
C LYS A 88 -15.51 15.94 3.90
N ALA A 89 -15.59 14.94 4.77
CA ALA A 89 -16.45 14.96 5.95
C ALA A 89 -16.08 16.11 6.89
N LEU A 90 -14.79 16.24 7.23
CA LEU A 90 -14.29 17.32 8.08
C LEU A 90 -14.58 18.71 7.50
N ARG A 91 -14.40 18.90 6.18
CA ARG A 91 -14.75 20.16 5.52
C ARG A 91 -16.25 20.47 5.59
N ALA A 92 -17.10 19.45 5.49
CA ALA A 92 -18.55 19.62 5.62
C ALA A 92 -18.92 19.99 7.06
N GLU A 93 -18.31 19.34 8.06
CA GLU A 93 -18.48 19.68 9.47
C GLU A 93 -18.07 21.13 9.75
N ILE A 94 -16.89 21.56 9.30
CA ILE A 94 -16.41 22.95 9.44
C ILE A 94 -17.39 23.95 8.82
N ARG A 95 -17.90 23.68 7.61
CA ARG A 95 -18.87 24.56 6.93
C ARG A 95 -20.19 24.66 7.69
N ASN A 96 -20.60 23.57 8.31
CA ASN A 96 -21.85 23.47 9.08
C ASN A 96 -21.68 23.86 10.54
N LEU A 97 -20.46 24.25 10.97
CA LEU A 97 -20.30 24.88 12.27
C LEU A 97 -21.19 26.12 12.30
N PRO A 98 -22.07 26.27 13.29
CA PRO A 98 -22.80 27.51 13.50
C PRO A 98 -21.75 28.61 13.57
N SER A 99 -21.96 29.71 12.85
CA SER A 99 -21.11 30.89 12.92
C SER A 99 -20.98 31.32 14.39
N LEU A 100 -19.89 30.90 15.06
CA LEU A 100 -19.49 31.36 16.40
C LEU A 100 -19.09 32.86 16.41
N LEU A 101 -19.55 33.62 15.42
CA LEU A 101 -19.32 35.05 15.19
C LEU A 101 -20.63 35.87 15.20
N HIS A 102 -21.77 35.27 15.59
CA HIS A 102 -23.00 36.01 15.88
C HIS A 102 -23.47 35.73 17.31
N ILE A 103 -22.66 36.18 18.28
CA ILE A 103 -23.16 36.55 19.60
C ILE A 103 -22.64 37.98 19.86
N ASP A 104 -23.38 38.89 19.24
CA ASP A 104 -23.78 40.23 19.69
C ASP A 104 -22.73 41.15 20.30
N GLY A 105 -22.22 42.02 19.42
CA GLY A 105 -22.12 43.42 19.79
C GLY A 105 -23.53 44.01 19.97
N GLU A 106 -24.14 43.81 21.13
CA GLU A 106 -25.16 44.74 21.62
C GLU A 106 -24.51 45.64 22.67
N SER A 107 -24.22 46.86 22.20
CA SER A 107 -23.96 48.02 23.03
C SER A 107 -25.13 48.19 24.01
N SER A 108 -24.86 48.16 25.31
CA SER A 108 -25.73 48.82 26.29
C SER A 108 -24.94 49.87 27.03
N THR A 109 -24.98 51.07 26.46
CA THR A 109 -24.86 52.33 27.19
C THR A 109 -26.09 52.52 28.07
N THR A 110 -25.91 52.55 29.39
CA THR A 110 -26.68 53.38 30.34
C THR A 110 -25.87 53.55 31.60
#